data_AF-A0A5C6UM99-F1
#
_entry.id   AF-A0A5C6UM99-F1
#
_cell.length_a   1.000
_cell.length_b   1.000
_cell.length_c   1.000
_cell.angle_alpha   90.00
_cell.angle_beta   90.00
_cell.angle_gamma   90.00
#
_symmetry.space_group_name_H-M   'P 1'
#
loop_
_entity.id
_entity.type
_entity.pdbx_description
1 polymer ?
#
loop_
_entity_poly.entity_id
_entity_poly.type
_entity_poly.pdbx_seq_one_letter_code
_entity_poly.pdbx_strand_id
1 'polypeptide(L)' 'MEKPETSPIISEEEAANLPENINGAQCYMQAHDRWYNDGETTCVNGRDHRCRDGRWVALGTSDYC' A
#
# COMPACT_ATOMS: atom_id res chain seq x y z
N MET A 1 27.55 9.50 -12.93
CA MET A 1 26.45 8.54 -13.13
C MET A 1 25.72 8.46 -11.80
N GLU A 2 24.83 9.41 -11.57
CA GLU A 2 24.13 9.58 -10.30
C GLU A 2 22.64 9.31 -10.58
N LYS A 3 22.08 8.40 -9.80
CA LYS A 3 20.74 7.85 -9.93
C LYS A 3 19.72 8.97 -9.66
N PRO A 4 18.62 9.12 -10.42
CA PRO A 4 17.64 10.15 -10.12
C PRO A 4 16.91 9.80 -8.82
N GLU A 5 17.07 10.69 -7.87
CA GLU A 5 16.36 10.74 -6.60
C GLU A 5 14.97 11.34 -6.86
N THR A 6 13.93 10.55 -6.65
CA THR A 6 12.59 11.05 -6.34
C THR A 6 11.98 10.04 -5.39
N SER A 7 12.54 10.04 -4.18
CA SER A 7 11.75 9.68 -3.02
C SER A 7 10.85 10.89 -2.74
N PRO A 8 9.54 10.73 -2.57
CA PRO A 8 8.67 11.86 -2.26
C PRO A 8 9.15 12.48 -0.94
N ILE A 9 9.64 13.70 -1.04
CA ILE A 9 10.08 14.52 0.09
C ILE A 9 8.79 15.03 0.74
N ILE A 10 8.26 14.28 1.69
CA ILE A 10 7.18 14.77 2.55
C ILE A 10 7.81 15.62 3.65
N SER A 11 7.30 16.83 3.82
CA SER A 11 7.75 17.79 4.83
C SER A 11 7.54 17.20 6.23
N GLU A 12 8.42 17.53 7.18
CA GLU A 12 8.45 16.98 8.56
C GLU A 12 7.12 17.12 9.32
N GLU A 13 6.22 18.00 8.87
CA GLU A 13 4.87 18.21 9.38
C GLU A 13 3.81 17.19 8.88
N GLU A 14 4.05 16.52 7.75
CA GLU A 14 3.24 15.37 7.29
C GLU A 14 3.68 14.04 7.95
N ALA A 15 4.88 13.99 8.53
CA ALA A 15 5.40 12.80 9.20
C ALA A 15 4.64 12.44 10.49
N ALA A 16 3.98 13.40 11.13
CA ALA A 16 3.16 13.19 12.33
C ALA A 16 1.76 12.59 12.05
N ASN A 17 1.36 12.49 10.78
CA ASN A 17 0.15 11.77 10.33
C ASN A 17 0.48 10.50 9.54
N LEU A 18 1.77 10.14 9.42
CA LEU A 18 2.14 8.81 8.98
C LEU A 18 1.83 7.85 10.13
N PRO A 19 1.13 6.72 9.89
CA PRO A 19 1.08 5.67 10.90
C PRO A 19 2.53 5.28 11.20
N GLU A 20 2.94 5.44 12.46
CA GLU A 20 4.28 5.16 13.01
C GLU A 20 4.66 3.66 12.95
N ASN A 21 4.40 2.98 11.84
CA ASN A 21 4.64 1.56 11.72
C ASN A 21 5.19 1.16 10.35
N ILE A 22 6.36 1.72 10.04
CA ILE A 22 7.21 1.24 8.94
C ILE A 22 7.75 -0.19 9.21
N ASN A 23 7.42 -0.80 10.36
CA ASN A 23 7.68 -2.20 10.70
C ASN A 23 6.40 -3.06 10.77
N GLY A 24 5.23 -2.49 10.46
CA GLY A 24 3.99 -3.24 10.31
C GLY A 24 4.04 -4.00 8.97
N ALA A 25 3.55 -5.23 8.94
CA ALA A 25 3.61 -6.06 7.75
C ALA A 25 2.78 -5.41 6.62
N GLN A 26 3.45 -4.75 5.68
CA GLN A 26 2.84 -4.06 4.54
C GLN A 26 2.72 -5.00 3.34
N CYS A 27 1.70 -4.76 2.51
CA CYS A 27 1.50 -5.52 1.29
C CYS A 27 1.84 -4.68 0.06
N TYR A 28 2.71 -5.19 -0.80
CA TYR A 28 3.00 -4.58 -2.09
C TYR A 28 2.02 -5.08 -3.15
N MET A 29 1.32 -4.17 -3.84
CA MET A 29 0.46 -4.53 -4.96
C MET A 29 1.13 -4.18 -6.28
N GLN A 30 1.52 -5.18 -7.06
CA GLN A 30 2.15 -4.98 -8.38
C GLN A 30 1.22 -4.27 -9.36
N ALA A 31 -0.10 -4.50 -9.28
CA ALA A 31 -1.06 -3.90 -10.21
C ALA A 31 -1.10 -2.36 -10.13
N HIS A 32 -0.82 -1.80 -8.96
CA HIS A 32 -0.85 -0.35 -8.70
C HIS A 32 0.53 0.23 -8.37
N ASP A 33 1.57 -0.61 -8.39
CA ASP A 33 2.96 -0.26 -8.05
C ASP A 33 3.08 0.57 -6.76
N ARG A 34 2.35 0.16 -5.71
CA ARG A 34 2.35 0.86 -4.42
C ARG A 34 2.21 -0.08 -3.23
N TRP A 35 2.62 0.43 -2.08
CA TRP A 35 2.47 -0.23 -0.79
C TRP A 35 1.12 0.12 -0.15
N TYR A 36 0.62 -0.84 0.63
CA TYR A 36 -0.60 -0.77 1.42
C TYR A 36 -0.31 -1.22 2.85
N ASN A 37 -0.85 -0.49 3.81
CA ASN A 37 -0.78 -0.81 5.23
C ASN A 37 -1.68 -2.00 5.57
N ASP A 38 -1.42 -2.62 6.72
CA ASP A 38 -2.32 -3.65 7.26
C ASP A 38 -3.75 -3.13 7.36
N GLY A 39 -4.71 -3.95 6.93
CA GLY A 39 -6.12 -3.61 6.93
C GLY A 39 -6.60 -2.83 5.70
N GLU A 40 -5.69 -2.22 4.91
CA GLU A 40 -6.08 -1.55 3.66
C GLU A 40 -6.63 -2.56 2.66
N THR A 41 -7.62 -2.12 1.89
CA THR A 41 -8.23 -2.91 0.82
C THR A 41 -7.98 -2.21 -0.50
N THR A 42 -7.60 -2.97 -1.51
CA THR A 42 -7.46 -2.50 -2.88
C THR A 42 -8.18 -3.47 -3.80
N CYS A 43 -8.54 -2.98 -4.98
CA CYS A 43 -9.23 -3.82 -5.93
C CYS A 43 -8.46 -3.94 -7.23
N VAL A 44 -8.34 -5.18 -7.71
CA VAL A 44 -7.49 -5.55 -8.84
C VAL A 44 -8.25 -6.56 -9.69
N ASN A 45 -8.51 -6.21 -10.94
CA ASN A 45 -9.25 -7.06 -11.88
C ASN A 45 -10.63 -7.51 -11.35
N GLY A 46 -11.43 -6.58 -10.78
CA GLY A 46 -12.75 -6.90 -10.24
C GLY A 46 -12.72 -7.78 -8.97
N ARG A 47 -11.61 -7.78 -8.22
CA ARG A 47 -11.46 -8.55 -6.97
C ARG A 47 -10.88 -7.71 -5.86
N ASP A 48 -11.55 -7.73 -4.72
CA ASP A 48 -11.10 -7.03 -3.53
C ASP A 48 -10.01 -7.85 -2.83
N HIS A 49 -8.89 -7.20 -2.58
CA HIS A 49 -7.73 -7.71 -1.87
C HIS A 49 -7.49 -6.85 -0.63
N ARG A 50 -7.49 -7.47 0.55
CA ARG A 50 -7.16 -6.81 1.80
C ARG A 50 -5.78 -7.22 2.27
N CYS A 51 -4.96 -6.25 2.62
CA CYS A 51 -3.70 -6.50 3.27
C CYS A 51 -3.96 -6.97 4.70
N ARG A 52 -3.41 -8.12 5.06
CA ARG A 52 -3.42 -8.65 6.43
C ARG A 52 -2.07 -9.28 6.73
N ASP A 53 -1.38 -8.80 7.75
CA ASP A 53 -0.07 -9.26 8.19
C ASP A 53 0.93 -9.40 7.02
N GLY A 54 0.97 -8.40 6.12
CA GLY A 54 1.89 -8.36 4.98
C GLY A 54 1.55 -9.36 3.87
N ARG A 55 0.34 -9.92 3.89
CA ARG A 55 -0.17 -10.83 2.85
C ARG A 55 -1.49 -10.33 2.29
N TRP A 56 -1.66 -10.51 0.98
CA TRP A 56 -2.93 -10.23 0.31
C TRP A 56 -3.93 -11.36 0.58
N VAL A 57 -5.05 -11.00 1.20
CA VAL A 57 -6.22 -11.88 1.38
C VAL A 57 -7.28 -11.44 0.38
N ALA A 58 -7.68 -12.33 -0.52
CA ALA A 58 -8.82 -12.08 -1.41
C ALA A 58 -10.12 -12.12 -0.59
N LEU A 59 -10.88 -11.04 -0.62
CA LEU A 59 -12.16 -10.92 0.08
C LEU A 59 -13.34 -11.41 -0.78
N GLY A 60 -13.22 -11.29 -2.11
CA GLY A 60 -14.23 -11.72 -3.07
C GLY A 60 -14.10 -11.00 -4.40
N THR A 61 -14.97 -11.37 -5.35
CA THR A 61 -15.19 -10.59 -6.57
C THR A 61 -16.06 -9.38 -6.25
N SER A 62 -15.59 -8.21 -6.64
CA SER A 62 -16.30 -6.95 -6.54
C SER A 62 -16.66 -6.54 -7.96
N ASP A 63 -17.96 -6.56 -8.28
CA ASP A 63 -18.45 -6.29 -9.64
C ASP A 63 -18.16 -4.83 -10.10
N TYR A 64 -17.77 -3.96 -9.17
CA TYR A 64 -17.64 -2.52 -9.36
C TYR A 64 -16.28 -1.95 -8.98
N CYS A 65 -15.23 -2.75 -9.17
CA CYS A 65 -13.87 -2.24 -9.30
C CYS A 65 -13.29 -2.61 -10.67
#